data_AF-A0A5M9ZVK6-F1
#
_entry.id   AF-A0A5M9ZVK6-F1
#
_cell.length_a   1.000
_cell.length_b   1.000
_cell.length_c   1.000
_cell.angle_alpha   90.00
_cell.angle_beta   90.00
_cell.angle_gamma   90.00
#
_symmetry.space_group_name_H-M   'P 1'
#
loop_
_entity.id
_entity.type
_entity.pdbx_description
1 polymer ?
#
loop_
_entity_poly.entity_id
_entity_poly.type
_entity_poly.pdbx_seq_one_letter_code
_entity_poly.pdbx_strand_id
1 'polypeptide(L)'
;MAGNGRRASKGQNPVLRADGKIRGRELGDPALLLGEDKQWNPKVLQMWDNLRRSPQAQRMGTDLDWDYGEVMMIALNIFFETHRWEMLSEVRQWMAKIGYSPADRNALKFDAPAPDDLSVGPSGGDSSGQAMGMDEYWGQLSSVLDDGGE
;
A
#
# COMPACT_ATOMS: atom_id res chain seq x y z
N MET A 1 -7.92 37.28 -25.73
CA MET A 1 -8.17 36.09 -24.88
C MET A 1 -8.29 34.88 -25.78
N ALA A 2 -7.42 33.87 -25.62
CA ALA A 2 -7.63 32.54 -26.18
C ALA A 2 -6.92 31.54 -25.27
N GLY A 3 -7.70 30.84 -24.45
CA GLY A 3 -7.23 29.84 -23.50
C GLY A 3 -6.75 28.60 -24.24
N ASN A 4 -5.49 28.23 -24.02
CA ASN A 4 -4.89 27.05 -24.60
C ASN A 4 -5.43 25.80 -23.89
N GLY A 5 -6.46 25.17 -24.47
CA GLY A 5 -7.11 23.96 -23.97
C GLY A 5 -6.24 22.71 -24.06
N ARG A 6 -5.07 22.72 -23.41
CA ARG A 6 -4.30 21.49 -23.17
C ARG A 6 -5.07 20.64 -22.16
N ARG A 7 -5.93 19.75 -22.67
CA ARG A 7 -6.39 18.59 -21.89
C ARG A 7 -5.14 17.82 -21.49
N ALA A 8 -4.78 17.88 -20.21
CA ALA A 8 -3.77 17.01 -19.65
C ALA A 8 -4.22 15.58 -19.93
N SER A 9 -3.49 14.84 -20.76
CA SER A 9 -3.68 13.40 -20.83
C SER A 9 -3.48 12.89 -19.40
N LYS A 10 -4.52 12.30 -18.79
CA LYS A 10 -4.36 11.56 -17.54
C LYS A 10 -3.22 10.58 -17.80
N GLY A 11 -2.04 10.84 -17.22
CA GLY A 11 -0.94 9.90 -17.27
C GLY A 11 -1.48 8.56 -16.78
N GLN A 12 -1.20 7.49 -17.52
CA GLN A 12 -1.48 6.14 -17.03
C GLN A 12 -0.67 5.97 -15.75
N ASN A 13 -1.29 6.23 -14.62
CA ASN A 13 -0.70 5.94 -13.33
C ASN A 13 -0.48 4.43 -13.27
N PRO A 14 0.74 3.93 -13.02
CA PRO A 14 0.98 2.51 -13.01
C PRO A 14 0.21 1.88 -11.84
N VAL A 15 -0.68 0.94 -12.16
CA VAL A 15 -1.41 0.14 -11.17
C VAL A 15 -0.41 -0.77 -10.47
N LEU A 16 -0.33 -0.66 -9.15
CA LEU A 16 0.48 -1.58 -8.36
C LEU A 16 -0.27 -2.90 -8.23
N ARG A 17 0.03 -3.86 -9.11
CA ARG A 17 -0.49 -5.22 -9.04
C ARG A 17 0.63 -6.19 -8.75
N ALA A 18 0.36 -7.17 -7.88
CA ALA A 18 1.30 -8.27 -7.67
C ALA A 18 1.37 -9.10 -8.95
N ASP A 19 2.58 -9.40 -9.41
CA ASP A 19 2.82 -10.22 -10.61
C ASP A 19 3.37 -11.61 -10.25
N GLY A 20 3.37 -11.96 -8.96
CA GLY A 20 3.84 -13.24 -8.43
C GLY A 20 5.36 -13.42 -8.49
N LYS A 21 6.14 -12.43 -8.93
CA LYS A 21 7.60 -12.53 -9.05
C LYS A 21 8.30 -11.99 -7.81
N ILE A 22 9.23 -12.77 -7.29
CA ILE A 22 10.19 -12.32 -6.28
C ILE A 22 11.29 -11.54 -6.99
N ARG A 23 11.57 -10.32 -6.53
CA ARG A 23 12.60 -9.44 -7.11
C ARG A 23 13.75 -9.23 -6.15
N GLY A 24 14.86 -8.72 -6.67
CA GLY A 24 16.03 -8.41 -5.86
C GLY A 24 16.72 -9.66 -5.33
N ARG A 25 17.83 -9.42 -4.63
CA ARG A 25 18.66 -10.45 -4.00
C ARG A 25 18.18 -10.80 -2.59
N GLU A 26 18.66 -11.92 -2.08
CA GLU A 26 18.58 -12.21 -0.65
C GLU A 26 19.33 -11.12 0.15
N LEU A 27 18.97 -10.96 1.42
CA LEU A 27 19.77 -10.13 2.33
C LEU A 27 21.19 -10.70 2.40
N GLY A 28 22.17 -9.81 2.38
CA GLY A 28 23.57 -10.17 2.52
C GLY A 28 23.88 -10.83 3.86
N ASP A 29 25.08 -11.39 3.92
CA ASP A 29 25.58 -12.08 5.11
C ASP A 29 25.55 -11.14 6.34
N PRO A 30 24.82 -11.48 7.40
CA PRO A 30 24.78 -10.66 8.61
C PRO A 30 26.16 -10.49 9.25
N ALA A 31 27.08 -11.46 9.10
CA ALA A 31 28.43 -11.34 9.64
C ALA A 31 29.19 -10.17 8.98
N LEU A 32 28.99 -9.98 7.67
CA LEU A 32 29.60 -8.88 6.92
C LEU A 32 28.94 -7.53 7.20
N LEU A 33 27.61 -7.52 7.36
CA LEU A 33 26.81 -6.28 7.40
C LEU A 33 26.53 -5.75 8.81
N LEU A 34 26.49 -6.62 9.81
CA LEU A 34 26.16 -6.29 11.20
C LEU A 34 27.34 -6.50 12.16
N GLY A 35 28.36 -7.25 11.73
CA GLY A 35 29.55 -7.62 12.51
C GLY A 35 29.63 -9.11 12.81
N GLU A 36 30.82 -9.57 13.19
CA GLU A 36 31.06 -10.98 13.54
C GLU A 36 30.09 -11.45 14.66
N ASP A 37 29.61 -12.69 14.54
CA ASP A 37 28.62 -13.33 15.42
C ASP A 37 27.20 -12.73 15.44
N LYS A 38 26.91 -11.73 14.60
CA LYS A 38 25.56 -11.17 14.50
C LYS A 38 24.66 -11.98 13.57
N GLN A 39 23.37 -11.96 13.87
CA GLN A 39 22.32 -12.58 13.06
C GLN A 39 21.24 -11.56 12.73
N TRP A 40 20.60 -11.75 11.57
CA TRP A 40 19.40 -10.99 11.25
C TRP A 40 18.28 -11.30 12.22
N ASN A 41 17.62 -10.26 12.70
CA ASN A 41 16.38 -10.39 13.43
C ASN A 41 15.31 -11.05 12.51
N PRO A 42 14.56 -12.06 13.00
CA PRO A 42 13.56 -12.75 12.20
C PRO A 42 12.51 -11.81 11.57
N LYS A 43 12.19 -10.70 12.25
CA LYS A 43 11.24 -9.71 11.72
C LYS A 43 11.80 -8.96 10.51
N VAL A 44 13.10 -8.68 10.52
CA VAL A 44 13.80 -8.02 9.40
C VAL A 44 13.81 -8.94 8.18
N LEU A 45 14.13 -10.22 8.36
CA LEU A 45 14.04 -11.22 7.29
C LEU A 45 12.64 -11.29 6.68
N GLN A 46 11.60 -11.34 7.53
CA GLN A 46 10.22 -11.34 7.08
C GLN A 46 9.87 -10.06 6.30
N MET A 47 10.31 -8.90 6.77
CA MET A 47 10.06 -7.61 6.09
C MET A 47 10.75 -7.55 4.72
N TRP A 48 11.97 -8.06 4.62
CA TRP A 48 12.69 -8.14 3.35
C TRP A 48 12.00 -9.05 2.33
N ASP A 49 11.59 -10.25 2.73
CA ASP A 49 10.86 -11.17 1.86
C ASP A 49 9.52 -10.58 1.41
N ASN A 50 8.79 -9.91 2.32
CA ASN A 50 7.55 -9.21 1.99
C ASN A 50 7.78 -8.10 0.97
N LEU A 51 8.83 -7.28 1.13
CA LEU A 51 9.18 -6.26 0.16
C LEU A 51 9.40 -6.89 -1.22
N ARG A 52 10.24 -7.92 -1.30
CA ARG A 52 10.62 -8.58 -2.57
C ARG A 52 9.45 -9.20 -3.33
N ARG A 53 8.41 -9.64 -2.61
CA ARG A 53 7.14 -10.18 -3.16
C ARG A 53 6.10 -9.11 -3.46
N SER A 54 6.29 -7.90 -2.95
CA SER A 54 5.29 -6.84 -3.04
C SER A 54 5.25 -6.20 -4.43
N PRO A 55 4.11 -5.61 -4.83
CA PRO A 55 4.03 -4.77 -6.03
C PRO A 55 5.05 -3.62 -6.03
N GLN A 56 5.40 -3.09 -4.85
CA GLN A 56 6.35 -1.98 -4.68
C GLN A 56 7.74 -2.34 -5.20
N ALA A 57 8.16 -3.61 -5.12
CA ALA A 57 9.44 -4.07 -5.64
C ALA A 57 9.60 -3.87 -7.15
N GLN A 58 8.50 -3.72 -7.91
CA GLN A 58 8.57 -3.37 -9.34
C GLN A 58 9.24 -2.02 -9.61
N ARG A 59 9.32 -1.16 -8.58
CA ARG A 59 9.92 0.17 -8.67
C ARG A 59 11.39 0.20 -8.27
N MET A 60 11.90 -0.87 -7.65
CA MET A 60 13.30 -1.04 -7.29
C MET A 60 14.06 -1.46 -8.55
N GLY A 61 14.24 -0.49 -9.46
CA GLY A 61 14.62 -0.71 -10.85
C GLY A 61 16.13 -0.88 -11.08
N THR A 62 16.94 -0.54 -10.08
CA THR A 62 18.39 -0.63 -10.13
C THR A 62 18.93 -1.36 -8.91
N ASP A 63 20.13 -1.93 -9.03
CA ASP A 63 20.81 -2.57 -7.90
C ASP A 63 21.05 -1.59 -6.74
N LEU A 64 21.26 -0.30 -7.04
CA LEU A 64 21.39 0.75 -6.02
C LEU A 64 20.12 0.94 -5.19
N ASP A 65 18.94 0.76 -5.78
CA ASP A 65 17.69 0.79 -5.02
C ASP A 65 17.68 -0.35 -3.99
N TRP A 66 18.09 -1.54 -4.41
CA TRP A 66 18.18 -2.73 -3.56
C TRP A 66 19.25 -2.58 -2.46
N ASP A 67 20.41 -2.00 -2.80
CA ASP A 67 21.47 -1.66 -1.83
C ASP A 67 20.94 -0.73 -0.75
N TYR A 68 20.20 0.32 -1.15
CA TYR A 68 19.61 1.23 -0.18
C TYR A 68 18.56 0.56 0.70
N GLY A 69 17.74 -0.35 0.12
CA GLY A 69 16.82 -1.18 0.89
C GLY A 69 17.51 -2.06 1.93
N GLU A 70 18.66 -2.64 1.59
CA GLU A 70 19.48 -3.44 2.51
C GLU A 70 20.04 -2.59 3.66
N VAL A 71 20.52 -1.38 3.38
CA VAL A 71 20.94 -0.42 4.42
C VAL A 71 19.79 -0.10 5.39
N MET A 72 18.55 -0.01 4.89
CA MET A 72 17.37 0.17 5.76
C MET A 72 17.06 -1.06 6.61
N MET A 73 17.32 -2.28 6.11
CA MET A 73 17.19 -3.50 6.90
C MET A 73 18.24 -3.58 8.02
N ILE A 74 19.47 -3.10 7.77
CA ILE A 74 20.51 -2.93 8.80
C ILE A 74 20.01 -1.99 9.91
N ALA A 75 19.47 -0.82 9.53
CA ALA A 75 18.93 0.15 10.49
C ALA A 75 17.78 -0.44 11.32
N LEU A 76 16.85 -1.18 10.68
CA LEU A 76 15.78 -1.90 11.39
C LEU A 76 16.32 -2.98 12.34
N ASN A 77 17.37 -3.70 11.93
CA ASN A 77 18.00 -4.71 12.79
C ASN A 77 18.59 -4.07 14.05
N ILE A 78 19.35 -2.98 13.88
CA ILE A 78 19.92 -2.21 14.99
C ILE A 78 18.81 -1.66 15.90
N PHE A 79 17.69 -1.22 15.34
CA PHE A 79 16.53 -0.80 16.13
C PHE A 79 16.00 -1.93 17.00
N PHE A 80 15.83 -3.15 16.47
CA PHE A 80 15.35 -4.27 17.28
C PHE A 80 16.35 -4.71 18.35
N GLU A 81 17.65 -4.54 18.12
CA GLU A 81 18.67 -4.85 19.12
C GLU A 81 18.79 -3.79 20.22
N THR A 82 18.71 -2.50 19.84
CA THR A 82 19.10 -1.37 20.71
C THR A 82 17.94 -0.50 21.16
N HIS A 83 16.76 -0.65 20.55
CA HIS A 83 15.58 0.21 20.73
C HIS A 83 15.85 1.70 20.53
N ARG A 84 16.87 2.05 19.72
CA ARG A 84 17.16 3.43 19.32
C ARG A 84 16.22 3.87 18.19
N TRP A 85 15.19 4.62 18.58
CA TRP A 85 14.10 5.07 17.71
C TRP A 85 14.56 6.02 16.60
N GLU A 86 15.72 6.67 16.78
CA GLU A 86 16.34 7.55 15.80
C GLU A 86 16.64 6.83 14.48
N MET A 87 16.89 5.51 14.52
CA MET A 87 17.14 4.70 13.33
C MET A 87 15.90 4.57 12.43
N LEU A 88 14.70 4.79 12.96
CA LEU A 88 13.45 4.61 12.21
C LEU A 88 13.05 5.83 11.38
N SER A 89 13.66 7.00 11.58
CA SER A 89 13.32 8.21 10.82
C SER A 89 13.68 8.04 9.33
N GLU A 90 14.89 7.53 9.05
CA GLU A 90 15.37 7.26 7.69
C GLU A 90 14.60 6.10 7.05
N VAL A 91 14.36 5.03 7.81
CA VAL A 91 13.54 3.90 7.36
C VAL A 91 12.14 4.37 6.94
N ARG A 92 11.52 5.27 7.71
CA ARG A 92 10.20 5.82 7.38
C ARG A 92 10.22 6.64 6.09
N GLN A 93 11.24 7.47 5.89
CA GLN A 93 11.38 8.25 4.66
C GLN A 93 11.52 7.34 3.44
N TRP A 94 12.29 6.27 3.55
CA TRP A 94 12.42 5.29 2.47
C TRP A 94 11.12 4.52 2.22
N MET A 95 10.45 4.06 3.28
CA MET A 95 9.15 3.39 3.18
C MET A 95 8.10 4.27 2.47
N ALA A 96 8.11 5.59 2.73
CA ALA A 96 7.25 6.53 2.04
C ALA A 96 7.56 6.61 0.53
N LYS A 97 8.85 6.62 0.14
CA LYS A 97 9.28 6.65 -1.27
C LYS A 97 8.79 5.44 -2.08
N ILE A 98 8.71 4.27 -1.44
CA ILE A 98 8.24 3.05 -2.10
C ILE A 98 6.71 2.87 -2.04
N GLY A 99 5.98 3.77 -1.38
CA GLY A 99 4.52 3.65 -1.24
C GLY A 99 4.11 2.56 -0.26
N TYR A 100 4.74 2.52 0.92
CA TYR A 100 4.43 1.53 1.95
C TYR A 100 3.02 1.72 2.50
N SER A 101 2.62 2.95 2.87
CA SER A 101 1.27 3.23 3.39
C SER A 101 0.27 3.56 2.27
N PRO A 102 -1.05 3.41 2.50
CA PRO A 102 -2.06 3.87 1.54
C PRO A 102 -1.95 5.36 1.20
N ALA A 103 -1.63 6.20 2.18
CA ALA A 103 -1.43 7.64 1.97
C ALA A 103 -0.23 7.90 1.04
N ASP A 104 0.87 7.16 1.22
CA ASP A 104 2.05 7.27 0.34
C ASP A 104 1.73 6.78 -1.07
N ARG A 105 0.97 5.68 -1.20
CA ARG A 105 0.52 5.17 -2.50
C ARG A 105 -0.33 6.22 -3.22
N ASN A 106 -1.27 6.85 -2.51
CA ASN A 106 -2.09 7.92 -3.05
C ASN A 106 -1.24 9.15 -3.45
N ALA A 107 -0.28 9.54 -2.61
CA ALA A 107 0.62 10.67 -2.88
C ALA A 107 1.52 10.42 -4.09
N LEU A 108 2.02 9.19 -4.24
CA LEU A 108 2.77 8.72 -5.41
C LEU A 108 1.88 8.46 -6.63
N LYS A 109 0.57 8.71 -6.50
CA LYS A 109 -0.44 8.47 -7.53
C LYS A 109 -0.40 7.05 -8.05
N PHE A 110 -0.12 6.09 -7.18
CA PHE A 110 -0.26 4.68 -7.50
C PHE A 110 -1.74 4.37 -7.61
N ASP A 111 -2.12 3.71 -8.70
CA ASP A 111 -3.45 3.15 -8.83
C ASP A 111 -3.45 1.90 -7.93
N ALA A 112 -3.70 2.14 -6.65
CA ALA A 112 -3.87 1.14 -5.63
C ALA A 112 -5.38 1.01 -5.42
N PRO A 113 -5.96 -0.20 -5.44
CA PRO A 113 -7.38 -0.36 -5.21
C PRO A 113 -7.75 0.34 -3.90
N ALA A 114 -8.66 1.29 -3.97
CA ALA A 114 -9.21 1.90 -2.76
C ALA A 114 -9.99 0.81 -2.00
N PRO A 115 -10.13 0.90 -0.67
CA PRO A 115 -10.98 -0.01 0.07
C PRO A 115 -12.41 -0.13 -0.51
N ASP A 116 -12.93 0.96 -1.08
CA ASP A 116 -14.24 1.01 -1.74
C ASP A 116 -14.28 0.25 -3.09
N ASP A 117 -13.14 0.10 -3.77
CA ASP A 117 -13.04 -0.66 -5.05
C ASP A 117 -13.12 -2.19 -4.85
N LEU A 118 -13.00 -2.66 -3.60
CA LEU A 118 -13.18 -4.06 -3.22
C LEU A 118 -14.60 -4.35 -2.68
N SER A 119 -15.49 -3.35 -2.64
CA SER A 119 -16.90 -3.57 -2.34
C SER A 119 -17.56 -4.25 -3.55
N VAL A 120 -17.86 -5.54 -3.39
CA VAL A 120 -18.59 -6.32 -4.41
C VAL A 120 -20.06 -5.91 -4.34
N GLY A 121 -20.44 -4.83 -5.03
CA GLY A 121 -21.84 -4.54 -5.33
C GLY A 121 -22.35 -5.56 -6.36
N PRO A 122 -23.56 -6.13 -6.20
CA PRO A 122 -24.02 -7.18 -7.10
C PRO A 122 -24.28 -6.63 -8.50
N SER A 123 -23.98 -7.48 -9.47
CA SER A 123 -24.21 -7.30 -10.90
C SER A 123 -25.61 -6.80 -11.27
N GLY A 124 -25.68 -5.83 -12.18
CA GLY A 124 -26.72 -5.79 -13.21
C GLY A 124 -27.56 -4.52 -13.30
N GLY A 125 -27.45 -3.86 -14.45
CA GLY A 125 -28.63 -3.39 -15.20
C GLY A 125 -29.16 -1.99 -14.91
N ASP A 126 -29.46 -1.28 -16.00
CA ASP A 126 -30.09 0.02 -16.08
C ASP A 126 -31.31 0.20 -15.16
N SER A 127 -31.44 1.38 -14.56
CA SER A 127 -32.48 2.37 -14.91
C SER A 127 -32.77 3.34 -13.76
N SER A 128 -33.05 4.58 -14.16
CA SER A 128 -33.75 5.65 -13.44
C SER A 128 -34.41 5.27 -12.10
N GLY A 129 -33.94 5.82 -11.00
CA GLY A 129 -34.66 5.81 -9.73
C GLY A 129 -34.02 6.76 -8.74
N GLN A 130 -34.75 7.79 -8.32
CA GLN A 130 -34.30 8.79 -7.35
C GLN A 130 -33.76 8.11 -6.08
N ALA A 131 -32.58 8.56 -5.64
CA ALA A 131 -32.01 8.13 -4.37
C ALA A 131 -32.95 8.56 -3.23
N MET A 132 -33.52 7.58 -2.54
CA MET A 132 -34.41 7.80 -1.41
C MET A 132 -33.58 8.16 -0.18
N GLY A 133 -33.96 9.24 0.51
CA GLY A 133 -33.20 9.74 1.67
C GLY A 133 -33.25 8.77 2.85
N MET A 134 -32.23 8.81 3.72
CA MET A 134 -32.13 7.93 4.90
C MET A 134 -33.38 8.00 5.81
N ASP A 135 -34.00 9.18 5.92
CA ASP A 135 -35.21 9.38 6.72
C ASP A 135 -36.43 8.68 6.11
N GLU A 136 -36.47 8.58 4.79
CA GLU A 136 -37.56 7.95 4.03
C GLU A 136 -37.43 6.41 4.09
N TYR A 137 -36.20 5.89 4.13
CA TYR A 137 -35.89 4.48 4.40
C TYR A 137 -36.37 4.04 5.80
N TRP A 138 -36.11 4.83 6.83
CA TRP A 138 -36.56 4.50 8.19
C TRP A 138 -38.07 4.60 8.37
N GLY A 139 -38.73 5.55 7.70
CA GLY A 139 -40.20 5.66 7.72
C GLY A 139 -40.92 4.50 7.03
N GLN A 140 -40.33 3.95 5.96
CA GLN A 140 -40.88 2.78 5.27
C GLN A 140 -40.65 1.48 6.04
N LEU A 141 -39.56 1.40 6.81
CA LEU A 141 -39.28 0.23 7.65
C LEU A 141 -40.25 0.14 8.85
N SER A 142 -40.64 1.27 9.45
CA SER A 142 -41.59 1.27 10.56
C SER A 142 -43.01 0.89 10.12
N SER A 143 -43.44 1.30 8.93
CA SER A 143 -44.76 0.94 8.41
C SER A 143 -44.87 -0.55 8.05
N VAL A 144 -43.77 -1.20 7.67
CA VAL A 144 -43.74 -2.64 7.38
C VAL A 144 -43.71 -3.49 8.65
N LEU A 145 -43.20 -2.96 9.77
CA LEU A 145 -43.12 -3.68 11.04
C LEU A 145 -44.40 -3.60 11.89
N ASP A 146 -45.27 -2.62 11.65
CA ASP A 146 -46.56 -2.48 12.35
C ASP A 146 -47.70 -3.31 11.73
N ASP A 147 -47.54 -3.80 10.49
CA ASP A 147 -48.59 -4.55 9.75
C ASP A 147 -48.44 -6.09 9.83
N GLY A 148 -47.53 -6.59 10.69
CA GLY A 148 -47.20 -8.01 10.82
C GLY A 148 -47.81 -8.73 12.03
N GLY A 149 -48.89 -8.18 12.62
CA GLY A 149 -49.48 -8.69 13.85
C GLY A 149 -51.00 -8.89 13.78
N GLU A 150 -51.47 -9.85 12.99
CA GLU A 150 -52.69 -10.64 13.25
C GLU A 150 -52.53 -12.09 12.75
#